data_AF-A0A024VKR1-F1
#
_entry.id   AF-A0A024VKR1-F1
#
_cell.length_a   1.000
_cell.length_b   1.000
_cell.length_c   1.000
_cell.angle_alpha   90.00
_cell.angle_beta   90.00
_cell.angle_gamma   90.00
#
_symmetry.space_group_name_H-M   'P 1'
#
loop_
_entity.id
_entity.type
_entity.pdbx_description
1 polymer ?
#
loop_
_entity_poly.entity_id
_entity_poly.type
_entity_poly.pdbx_seq_one_letter_code
_entity_poly.pdbx_strand_id
1 'polypeptide(L)'
;MITAAAFKASEAAGLAKVITELKALSVEKLIPGILNSIFSETHYTEATKIAKIILARHGEICNLNGTGGAMCTEFEIILGTKNAQGQLIGAPAYQAIPKKVGEVVEGAKVAAAEAAKIAEAAEIAKIKAAQEKAIETTFMGNQTIIIASVIAIVVIVLIMVIIYLILRYRRKKKMKKKLQYIKLLEE
;
A
#
# COMPACT_ATOMS: atom_id res chain seq x y z
N MET A 1 -9.55 8.08 11.15
CA MET A 1 -10.28 6.94 10.55
C MET A 1 -9.25 6.09 9.82
N ILE A 2 -9.19 4.79 10.14
CA ILE A 2 -8.30 3.83 9.44
C ILE A 2 -8.92 3.55 8.06
N THR A 3 -8.10 3.49 7.01
CA THR A 3 -8.60 3.18 5.66
C THR A 3 -9.03 1.72 5.55
N ALA A 4 -9.95 1.40 4.61
CA ALA A 4 -10.37 0.02 4.39
C ALA A 4 -9.19 -0.90 3.99
N ALA A 5 -8.19 -0.36 3.28
CA ALA A 5 -6.97 -1.08 2.93
C ALA A 5 -6.09 -1.34 4.16
N ALA A 6 -5.95 -0.35 5.04
CA ALA A 6 -5.18 -0.47 6.27
C ALA A 6 -5.79 -1.48 7.25
N PHE A 7 -7.11 -1.47 7.40
CA PHE A 7 -7.81 -2.46 8.22
C PHE A 7 -7.64 -3.89 7.67
N LYS A 8 -7.77 -4.09 6.35
CA LYS A 8 -7.53 -5.40 5.73
C LYS A 8 -6.09 -5.89 5.93
N ALA A 9 -5.12 -4.98 5.78
CA ALA A 9 -3.70 -5.29 5.95
C ALA A 9 -3.37 -5.64 7.41
N SER A 10 -3.93 -4.92 8.39
CA SER A 10 -3.71 -5.23 9.80
C SER A 10 -4.25 -6.60 10.19
N GLU A 11 -5.48 -6.90 9.77
CA GLU A 11 -6.14 -8.17 10.05
C GLU A 11 -5.37 -9.36 9.46
N ALA A 12 -4.99 -9.26 8.18
CA ALA A 12 -4.23 -10.29 7.51
C ALA A 12 -2.85 -10.51 8.15
N ALA A 13 -2.13 -9.44 8.48
CA ALA A 13 -0.81 -9.52 9.08
C ALA A 13 -0.84 -10.07 10.52
N GLY A 14 -1.79 -9.60 11.33
CA GLY A 14 -1.98 -10.08 12.70
C GLY A 14 -2.29 -11.57 12.73
N LEU A 15 -3.27 -12.03 11.96
CA LEU A 15 -3.62 -13.44 11.86
C LEU A 15 -2.45 -14.30 11.34
N ALA A 16 -1.78 -13.86 10.27
CA ALA A 16 -0.65 -14.58 9.71
C ALA A 16 0.50 -14.72 10.73
N LYS A 17 0.76 -13.68 11.52
CA LYS A 17 1.77 -13.68 12.58
C LYS A 17 1.43 -14.69 13.67
N VAL A 18 0.20 -14.68 14.19
CA VAL A 18 -0.24 -15.66 15.19
C VAL A 18 -0.11 -17.10 14.67
N ILE A 19 -0.62 -17.39 13.47
CA ILE A 19 -0.55 -18.74 12.89
C ILE A 19 0.90 -19.20 12.75
N THR A 20 1.79 -18.33 12.29
CA THR A 20 3.21 -18.66 12.08
C THR A 20 3.90 -18.96 13.40
N GLU A 21 3.66 -18.15 14.44
CA GLU A 21 4.30 -18.35 15.75
C GLU A 21 3.73 -19.57 16.48
N LEU A 22 2.42 -19.82 16.41
CA LEU A 22 1.84 -21.04 16.98
C LEU A 22 2.35 -22.31 16.26
N LYS A 23 2.58 -22.25 14.94
CA LYS A 23 3.24 -23.34 14.20
C LYS A 23 4.68 -23.54 14.65
N ALA A 24 5.41 -22.46 14.92
CA ALA A 24 6.78 -22.54 15.46
C ALA A 24 6.82 -23.14 16.87
N LEU A 25 5.74 -22.97 17.65
CA LEU A 25 5.54 -23.66 18.93
C LEU A 25 5.07 -25.12 18.78
N SER A 26 5.05 -25.66 17.56
CA SER A 26 4.58 -27.02 17.24
C SER A 26 3.11 -27.30 17.62
N VAL A 27 2.26 -26.27 17.75
CA VAL A 27 0.82 -26.45 18.02
C VAL A 27 0.13 -27.24 16.90
N GLU A 28 0.48 -26.96 15.65
CA GLU A 28 -0.07 -27.66 14.48
C GLU A 28 0.39 -29.12 14.40
N LYS A 29 1.59 -29.43 14.90
CA LYS A 29 2.06 -30.82 14.99
C LYS A 29 1.35 -31.57 16.10
N LEU A 30 1.14 -30.91 17.24
CA LEU A 30 0.43 -31.48 18.38
C LEU A 30 -1.02 -31.80 17.99
N ILE A 31 -1.72 -30.84 17.37
CA ILE A 31 -3.12 -31.01 16.94
C ILE A 31 -3.25 -30.55 15.48
N PRO A 32 -3.14 -31.46 14.51
CA PRO A 32 -3.31 -31.13 13.10
C PRO A 32 -4.66 -30.47 12.83
N GLY A 33 -4.66 -29.33 12.13
CA GLY A 33 -5.87 -28.59 11.75
C GLY A 33 -6.48 -27.72 12.85
N ILE A 34 -5.93 -27.70 14.07
CA ILE A 34 -6.51 -26.93 15.18
C ILE A 34 -6.53 -25.43 14.89
N LEU A 35 -5.49 -24.90 14.24
CA LEU A 35 -5.40 -23.46 13.98
C LEU A 35 -6.53 -23.02 13.04
N ASN A 36 -6.86 -23.83 12.02
CA ASN A 36 -7.97 -23.54 11.13
C ASN A 36 -9.32 -23.54 11.88
N SER A 37 -9.51 -24.49 12.79
CA SER A 37 -10.73 -24.57 13.61
C SER A 37 -10.83 -23.45 14.65
N ILE A 38 -9.72 -23.00 15.22
CA ILE A 38 -9.72 -21.88 16.17
C ILE A 38 -10.08 -20.59 15.43
N PHE A 39 -9.39 -20.29 14.34
CA PHE A 39 -9.51 -19.01 13.64
C PHE A 39 -10.74 -18.92 12.72
N SER A 40 -11.53 -19.99 12.58
CA SER A 40 -12.86 -19.90 11.96
C SER A 40 -13.90 -19.26 12.88
N GLU A 41 -13.73 -19.34 14.20
CA GLU A 41 -14.69 -18.86 15.19
C GLU A 41 -14.12 -17.79 16.14
N THR A 42 -12.81 -17.79 16.33
CA THR A 42 -12.11 -16.94 17.29
C THR A 42 -11.23 -15.93 16.58
N HIS A 43 -11.38 -14.66 16.94
CA HIS A 43 -10.50 -13.60 16.44
C HIS A 43 -9.08 -13.75 17.01
N TYR A 44 -8.05 -13.43 16.21
CA TYR A 44 -6.65 -13.65 16.62
C TYR A 44 -6.24 -12.83 17.85
N THR A 45 -6.98 -11.76 18.19
CA THR A 45 -6.73 -10.93 19.38
C THR A 45 -7.24 -11.56 20.68
N GLU A 46 -8.06 -12.62 20.61
CA GLU A 46 -8.68 -13.25 21.76
C GLU A 46 -7.74 -14.26 22.44
N ALA A 47 -6.59 -13.78 22.92
CA ALA A 47 -5.53 -14.61 23.49
C ALA A 47 -6.03 -15.61 24.53
N THR A 48 -6.95 -15.20 25.40
CA THR A 48 -7.53 -16.08 26.44
C THR A 48 -8.34 -17.23 25.85
N LYS A 49 -9.12 -17.00 24.79
CA LYS A 49 -9.94 -18.05 24.15
C LYS A 49 -9.03 -19.02 23.40
N ILE A 50 -8.07 -18.49 22.63
CA ILE A 50 -7.07 -19.29 21.91
C ILE A 50 -6.30 -20.17 22.89
N ALA A 51 -5.80 -19.59 23.99
CA ALA A 51 -5.07 -20.32 25.02
C ALA A 51 -5.91 -21.41 25.69
N LYS A 52 -7.18 -21.14 26.00
CA LYS A 52 -8.09 -22.13 26.58
C LYS A 52 -8.31 -23.32 25.65
N ILE A 53 -8.52 -23.08 24.35
CA ILE A 53 -8.72 -24.15 23.37
C ILE A 53 -7.45 -25.00 23.23
N ILE A 54 -6.28 -24.36 23.11
CA ILE A 54 -5.00 -25.06 23.01
C ILE A 54 -4.73 -25.89 24.28
N LEU A 55 -4.97 -25.31 25.47
CA LEU A 55 -4.76 -25.99 26.75
C LEU A 55 -5.68 -27.22 26.90
N ALA A 56 -6.95 -27.12 26.50
CA ALA A 56 -7.89 -28.23 26.57
C ALA A 56 -7.42 -29.40 25.68
N ARG A 57 -7.09 -29.12 24.41
CA ARG A 57 -6.59 -30.13 23.46
C ARG A 57 -5.24 -30.71 23.87
N HIS A 58 -4.36 -29.88 24.41
CA HIS A 58 -3.11 -30.34 25.01
C HIS A 58 -3.39 -31.37 26.12
N GLY A 59 -4.32 -31.09 27.04
CA GLY A 59 -4.70 -32.03 28.10
C GLY A 59 -5.24 -33.36 27.58
N GLU A 60 -6.02 -33.35 26.50
CA GLU A 60 -6.53 -34.57 25.85
C GLU A 60 -5.39 -35.42 25.28
N ILE A 61 -4.46 -34.81 24.53
CA ILE A 61 -3.39 -35.53 23.82
C ILE A 61 -2.30 -36.01 24.77
N CYS A 62 -1.94 -35.18 25.74
CA CYS A 62 -0.91 -35.51 26.71
C CYS A 62 -1.30 -36.63 27.69
N ASN A 63 -2.59 -36.99 27.73
CA ASN A 63 -3.08 -38.17 28.46
C ASN A 63 -3.04 -39.46 27.61
N LEU A 64 -2.72 -39.38 26.32
CA LEU A 64 -2.64 -40.54 25.43
C LEU A 64 -1.26 -41.21 25.49
N ASN A 65 -1.24 -42.54 25.45
CA ASN A 65 -0.02 -43.32 25.28
C ASN A 65 0.45 -43.31 23.81
N GLY A 66 1.73 -43.64 23.57
CA GLY A 66 2.29 -43.76 22.22
C GLY A 66 2.65 -42.41 21.59
N THR A 67 2.19 -42.16 20.36
CA THR A 67 2.54 -40.95 19.58
C THR A 67 2.07 -39.66 20.24
N GLY A 68 0.91 -39.66 20.92
CA GLY A 68 0.40 -38.50 21.66
C GLY A 68 1.33 -38.06 22.79
N GLY A 69 1.89 -39.02 23.53
CA GLY A 69 2.89 -38.75 24.56
C GLY A 69 4.18 -38.14 24.00
N ALA A 70 4.68 -38.65 22.87
CA ALA A 70 5.89 -38.13 22.23
C ALA A 70 5.70 -36.68 21.71
N MET A 71 4.56 -36.39 21.07
CA MET A 71 4.22 -35.05 20.61
C MET A 71 4.04 -34.08 21.78
N CYS A 72 3.45 -34.55 22.89
CA CYS A 72 3.30 -33.78 24.11
C CYS A 72 4.67 -33.39 24.69
N THR A 73 5.62 -34.32 24.77
CA THR A 73 6.96 -34.02 25.26
C THR A 73 7.71 -33.03 24.38
N GLU A 74 7.60 -33.14 23.05
CA GLU A 74 8.20 -32.17 22.12
C GLU A 74 7.62 -30.76 22.34
N PHE A 75 6.29 -30.68 22.46
CA PHE A 75 5.60 -29.42 22.72
C PHE A 75 5.99 -28.80 24.07
N GLU A 76 6.02 -29.60 25.13
CA GLU A 76 6.40 -29.16 26.48
C GLU A 76 7.87 -28.70 26.58
N ILE A 77 8.77 -29.32 25.81
CA ILE A 77 10.17 -28.88 25.69
C ILE A 77 10.25 -27.53 24.99
N ILE A 78 9.55 -27.34 23.85
CA ILE A 78 9.53 -26.07 23.11
C ILE A 78 8.90 -24.95 23.95
N LEU A 79 7.88 -25.29 24.73
CA LEU A 79 7.21 -24.37 25.65
C LEU A 79 8.08 -24.02 26.87
N GLY A 80 9.15 -24.81 27.12
CA GLY A 80 10.07 -24.64 28.24
C GLY A 80 9.53 -25.15 29.58
N THR A 81 8.51 -26.01 29.57
CA THR A 81 7.95 -26.60 30.80
C THR A 81 8.76 -27.81 31.25
N LYS A 82 9.26 -28.61 30.30
CA LYS A 82 10.13 -29.77 30.54
C LYS A 82 11.47 -29.64 29.84
N ASN A 83 12.48 -30.34 30.34
CA ASN A 83 13.75 -30.52 29.64
C ASN A 83 13.72 -31.79 28.76
N ALA A 84 14.80 -32.03 28.00
CA ALA A 84 14.93 -33.21 27.14
C ALA A 84 14.90 -34.56 27.90
N GLN A 85 15.07 -34.52 29.23
CA GLN A 85 15.03 -35.69 30.12
C GLN A 85 13.61 -35.92 30.70
N GLY A 86 12.62 -35.10 30.31
CA GLY A 86 11.25 -35.18 30.81
C GLY A 86 11.04 -34.57 32.19
N GLN A 87 12.05 -33.93 32.75
CA GLN A 87 12.01 -33.29 34.06
C GLN A 87 11.36 -31.90 33.93
N LEU A 88 10.45 -31.58 34.85
CA LEU A 88 9.83 -30.27 34.91
C LEU A 88 10.85 -29.22 35.35
N ILE A 89 11.09 -28.23 34.49
CA ILE A 89 12.06 -27.13 34.72
C ILE A 89 11.40 -25.76 34.74
N GLY A 90 10.18 -25.66 34.21
CA GLY A 90 9.45 -24.40 34.05
C GLY A 90 8.05 -24.44 34.65
N ALA A 91 7.30 -23.36 34.42
CA ALA A 91 5.92 -23.29 34.82
C ALA A 91 5.10 -24.41 34.15
N PRO A 92 4.08 -24.98 34.83
CA PRO A 92 3.24 -26.01 34.24
C PRO A 92 2.49 -25.49 33.01
N ALA A 93 2.05 -26.42 32.13
CA ALA A 93 1.40 -26.10 30.86
C ALA A 93 0.20 -25.14 30.98
N TYR A 94 -0.60 -25.24 32.06
CA TYR A 94 -1.75 -24.35 32.29
C TYR A 94 -1.36 -22.88 32.52
N GLN A 95 -0.11 -22.59 32.89
CA GLN A 95 0.42 -21.23 32.99
C GLN A 95 1.23 -20.85 31.76
N ALA A 96 2.05 -21.78 31.27
CA ALA A 96 2.96 -21.51 30.17
C ALA A 96 2.21 -21.30 28.83
N ILE A 97 1.15 -22.07 28.55
CA ILE A 97 0.36 -21.93 27.32
C ILE A 97 -0.31 -20.54 27.24
N PRO A 98 -1.11 -20.09 28.24
CA PRO A 98 -1.72 -18.76 28.17
C PRO A 98 -0.70 -17.63 28.10
N LYS A 99 0.42 -17.74 28.82
CA LYS A 99 1.48 -16.75 28.76
C LYS A 99 2.06 -16.66 27.35
N LYS A 100 2.42 -17.80 26.75
CA LYS A 100 3.06 -17.83 25.43
C LYS A 100 2.11 -17.38 24.33
N VAL A 101 0.85 -17.81 24.38
CA VAL A 101 -0.19 -17.34 23.46
C VAL A 101 -0.42 -15.83 23.62
N GLY A 102 -0.39 -15.31 24.86
CA GLY A 102 -0.43 -13.87 25.11
C GLY A 102 0.73 -13.13 24.43
N GLU A 103 1.97 -13.59 24.60
CA GLU A 103 3.15 -13.02 23.93
C GLU A 103 3.00 -13.03 22.39
N VAL A 104 2.51 -14.13 21.83
CA VAL A 104 2.26 -14.27 20.39
C VAL A 104 1.22 -13.27 19.90
N VAL A 105 0.12 -13.11 20.64
CA VAL A 105 -0.94 -12.17 20.28
C VAL A 105 -0.47 -10.72 20.40
N GLU A 106 0.35 -10.38 21.39
CA GLU A 106 0.96 -9.05 21.47
C GLU A 106 1.92 -8.79 20.31
N GLY A 107 2.76 -9.76 19.95
CA GLY A 107 3.60 -9.68 18.75
C GLY A 107 2.79 -9.51 17.47
N ALA A 108 1.64 -10.18 17.37
CA ALA A 108 0.71 -10.04 16.25
C ALA A 108 0.04 -8.66 16.19
N LYS A 109 -0.30 -8.04 17.33
CA LYS A 109 -0.81 -6.67 17.36
C LYS A 109 0.22 -5.67 16.84
N VAL A 110 1.50 -5.87 17.15
CA VAL A 110 2.59 -5.04 16.60
C VAL A 110 2.67 -5.20 15.09
N ALA A 111 2.71 -6.44 14.59
CA ALA A 111 2.73 -6.72 13.15
C ALA A 111 1.50 -6.15 12.42
N ALA A 112 0.32 -6.26 13.02
CA ALA A 112 -0.92 -5.68 12.51
C ALA A 112 -0.85 -4.16 12.41
N ALA A 113 -0.32 -3.48 13.43
CA ALA A 113 -0.15 -2.04 13.43
C ALA A 113 0.86 -1.55 12.38
N GLU A 114 1.96 -2.28 12.19
CA GLU A 114 2.95 -1.98 11.15
C GLU A 114 2.35 -2.14 9.74
N ALA A 115 1.61 -3.23 9.50
CA ALA A 115 0.94 -3.46 8.23
C ALA A 115 -0.12 -2.39 7.90
N ALA A 116 -0.89 -1.94 8.90
CA ALA A 116 -1.80 -0.81 8.73
C ALA A 116 -1.06 0.46 8.30
N LYS A 117 0.03 0.82 8.99
CA LYS A 117 0.83 2.01 8.66
C LYS A 117 1.40 1.95 7.24
N ILE A 118 1.91 0.79 6.83
CA ILE A 118 2.43 0.58 5.47
C ILE A 118 1.33 0.78 4.43
N ALA A 119 0.14 0.21 4.67
CA ALA A 119 -1.00 0.35 3.77
C ALA A 119 -1.53 1.80 3.69
N GLU A 120 -1.58 2.52 4.81
CA GLU A 120 -1.93 3.96 4.81
C GLU A 120 -0.91 4.79 4.02
N ALA A 121 0.38 4.56 4.24
CA ALA A 121 1.45 5.25 3.51
C ALA A 121 1.36 4.98 2.00
N ALA A 122 1.04 3.74 1.61
CA ALA A 122 0.87 3.36 0.21
C ALA A 122 -0.34 4.06 -0.44
N GLU A 123 -1.47 4.19 0.25
CA GLU A 123 -2.62 4.94 -0.25
C GLU A 123 -2.32 6.45 -0.38
N ILE A 124 -1.64 7.03 0.61
CA ILE A 124 -1.19 8.43 0.54
C ILE A 124 -0.25 8.64 -0.66
N ALA A 125 0.68 7.72 -0.89
CA ALA A 125 1.60 7.78 -2.03
C ALA A 125 0.85 7.70 -3.38
N LYS A 126 -0.16 6.83 -3.50
CA LYS A 126 -1.01 6.75 -4.70
C LYS A 126 -1.78 8.04 -4.95
N ILE A 127 -2.37 8.63 -3.90
CA ILE A 127 -3.10 9.91 -4.01
C ILE A 127 -2.15 11.02 -4.46
N LYS A 128 -0.96 11.11 -3.86
CA LYS A 128 0.05 12.10 -4.26
C LYS A 128 0.48 11.91 -5.71
N ALA A 129 0.80 10.68 -6.12
CA ALA A 129 1.17 10.38 -7.51
C ALA A 129 0.04 10.72 -8.50
N ALA A 130 -1.21 10.46 -8.13
CA ALA A 130 -2.37 10.81 -8.95
C ALA A 130 -2.56 12.35 -9.04
N GLN A 131 -2.35 13.07 -7.94
CA GLN A 131 -2.39 14.53 -7.91
C GLN A 131 -1.25 15.14 -8.74
N GLU A 132 -0.02 14.65 -8.59
CA GLU A 132 1.12 15.10 -9.39
C GLU A 132 0.85 14.92 -10.89
N LYS A 133 0.34 13.75 -11.28
CA LYS A 133 -0.06 13.49 -12.67
C LYS A 133 -1.20 14.40 -13.14
N ALA A 134 -2.19 14.68 -12.29
CA ALA A 134 -3.28 15.61 -12.61
C ALA A 134 -2.77 17.06 -12.78
N ILE A 135 -1.80 17.47 -11.96
CA ILE A 135 -1.14 18.79 -12.08
C ILE A 135 -0.30 18.85 -13.36
N GLU A 136 0.50 17.82 -13.65
CA GLU A 136 1.32 17.75 -14.87
C GLU A 136 0.45 17.83 -16.13
N THR A 137 -0.63 17.04 -16.18
CA THR A 137 -1.58 17.06 -17.31
C THR A 137 -2.28 18.40 -17.47
N THR A 138 -2.70 19.04 -16.37
CA THR A 138 -3.31 20.38 -16.42
C THR A 138 -2.31 21.44 -16.86
N PHE A 139 -1.08 21.39 -16.36
CA PHE A 139 -0.02 22.30 -16.73
C PHE A 139 0.35 22.18 -18.21
N MET A 140 0.48 20.96 -18.73
CA MET A 140 0.69 20.72 -20.16
C MET A 140 -0.47 21.22 -21.03
N GLY A 141 -1.72 21.04 -20.59
CA GLY A 141 -2.89 21.57 -21.27
C GLY A 141 -2.85 23.09 -21.38
N ASN A 142 -2.55 23.77 -20.26
CA ASN A 142 -2.45 25.23 -20.22
C ASN A 142 -1.27 25.75 -21.06
N GLN A 143 -0.12 25.08 -21.04
CA GLN A 143 1.01 25.45 -21.91
C GLN A 143 0.62 25.37 -23.39
N THR A 144 -0.08 24.32 -23.80
CA THR A 144 -0.53 24.15 -25.19
C THR A 144 -1.47 25.28 -25.61
N ILE A 145 -2.41 25.66 -24.74
CA ILE A 145 -3.35 26.77 -24.98
C ILE A 145 -2.59 28.10 -25.10
N ILE A 146 -1.62 28.36 -24.22
CA ILE A 146 -0.81 29.58 -24.25
C ILE A 146 0.04 29.65 -25.54
N ILE A 147 0.70 28.56 -25.92
CA ILE A 147 1.51 28.50 -27.16
C ILE A 147 0.62 28.73 -28.39
N ALA A 148 -0.55 28.09 -28.45
CA ALA A 148 -1.49 28.28 -29.54
C ALA A 148 -1.98 29.74 -29.66
N SER A 149 -2.26 30.38 -28.52
CA SER A 149 -2.65 31.81 -28.45
C SER A 149 -1.55 32.74 -29.00
N VAL A 150 -0.28 32.51 -28.62
CA VAL A 150 0.86 33.30 -29.12
C VAL A 150 1.03 33.13 -30.64
N ILE A 151 0.96 31.90 -31.15
CA ILE A 151 1.07 31.63 -32.59
C ILE A 151 -0.05 32.34 -33.35
N ALA A 152 -1.29 32.30 -32.84
CA ALA A 152 -2.43 32.97 -33.46
C ALA A 152 -2.21 34.50 -33.58
N ILE A 153 -1.71 35.16 -32.53
CA ILE A 153 -1.38 36.59 -32.55
C ILE A 153 -0.31 36.90 -33.60
N VAL A 154 0.76 36.10 -33.67
CA VAL A 154 1.86 36.28 -34.65
C VAL A 154 1.34 36.18 -36.09
N VAL A 155 0.45 35.23 -36.38
CA VAL A 155 -0.15 35.06 -37.72
C VAL A 155 -1.00 36.26 -38.11
N ILE A 156 -1.83 36.79 -37.20
CA ILE A 156 -2.64 37.99 -37.45
C ILE A 156 -1.74 39.20 -37.78
N VAL A 157 -0.68 39.40 -37.00
CA VAL A 157 0.29 40.49 -37.23
C VAL A 157 0.98 40.32 -38.58
N LEU A 158 1.41 39.11 -38.95
CA LEU A 158 2.02 38.84 -40.26
C LEU A 158 1.08 39.18 -41.42
N ILE A 159 -0.20 38.82 -41.33
CA ILE A 159 -1.21 39.16 -42.35
C ILE A 159 -1.34 40.69 -42.47
N MET A 160 -1.43 41.41 -41.34
CA MET A 160 -1.47 42.88 -41.35
C MET A 160 -0.24 43.48 -42.02
N VAL A 161 0.96 42.94 -41.74
CA VAL A 161 2.22 43.40 -42.35
C VAL A 161 2.23 43.14 -43.86
N ILE A 162 1.80 41.96 -44.33
CA ILE A 162 1.75 41.64 -45.77
C ILE A 162 0.78 42.58 -46.50
N ILE A 163 -0.45 42.72 -45.99
CA ILE A 163 -1.45 43.63 -46.58
C ILE A 163 -0.93 45.07 -46.56
N TYR A 164 -0.33 45.50 -45.45
CA TYR A 164 0.29 46.82 -45.33
C TYR A 164 1.39 47.03 -46.37
N LEU A 165 2.28 46.06 -46.58
CA LEU A 165 3.35 46.15 -47.58
C LEU A 165 2.77 46.24 -48.99
N ILE A 166 1.73 45.46 -49.32
CA ILE A 166 1.03 45.54 -50.62
C ILE A 166 0.44 46.95 -50.80
N LEU A 167 -0.28 47.45 -49.80
CA LEU A 167 -0.89 48.78 -49.85
C LEU A 167 0.17 49.89 -49.97
N ARG A 168 1.26 49.80 -49.20
CA ARG A 168 2.38 50.75 -49.22
C ARG A 168 3.06 50.74 -50.59
N TYR A 169 3.29 49.56 -51.14
CA TYR A 169 3.88 49.39 -52.47
C TYR A 169 2.98 49.98 -53.55
N ARG A 170 1.68 49.72 -53.51
CA ARG A 170 0.69 50.31 -54.43
C ARG A 170 0.67 51.84 -54.34
N ARG A 171 0.69 52.41 -53.14
CA ARG A 171 0.74 53.88 -52.95
C ARG A 171 2.02 54.47 -53.57
N LYS A 172 3.19 53.88 -53.31
CA LYS A 172 4.45 54.36 -53.91
C LYS A 172 4.46 54.27 -55.44
N LYS A 173 3.92 53.19 -56.02
CA LYS A 173 3.81 53.03 -57.48
C LYS A 173 2.88 54.08 -58.10
N LYS A 174 1.75 54.40 -57.45
CA LYS A 174 0.86 55.48 -57.89
C LYS A 174 1.58 56.84 -57.92
N MET A 175 2.38 57.15 -56.89
CA MET A 175 3.12 58.42 -56.83
C MET A 175 4.22 58.52 -57.88
N LYS A 176 4.95 57.43 -58.16
CA LYS A 176 5.96 57.42 -59.24
C LYS A 176 5.36 57.68 -60.63
N LYS A 177 4.19 57.09 -60.92
CA LYS A 177 3.48 57.37 -62.19
C LYS A 177 3.07 58.84 -62.29
N LYS A 178 2.55 59.44 -61.21
CA LYS A 178 2.17 60.87 -61.22
C LYS A 178 3.33 61.80 -61.55
N LEU A 179 4.53 61.52 -61.02
CA LEU A 179 5.73 62.32 -61.32
C LEU A 179 6.14 62.23 -62.79
N GLN A 180 5.99 61.08 -63.45
CA GLN A 180 6.28 60.95 -64.88
C GLN A 180 5.26 61.69 -65.75
N TYR A 181 3.97 61.69 -65.38
CA TYR A 181 2.95 62.47 -66.09
C TYR A 181 3.18 63.98 -66.00
N ILE A 182 3.62 64.49 -64.84
CA ILE A 182 3.95 65.92 -64.69
C ILE A 182 5.10 66.30 -65.62
N LYS A 183 6.16 65.48 -65.68
CA LYS A 183 7.31 65.74 -66.57
C LYS A 183 6.96 65.71 -68.06
N LEU A 184 6.07 64.81 -68.49
CA LEU A 184 5.64 64.71 -69.90
C LEU A 184 4.76 65.87 -70.36
N LEU A 185 4.19 66.65 -69.44
CA LEU A 185 3.37 67.82 -69.76
C LEU A 185 4.17 69.14 -69.74
N GLU A 186 5.43 69.08 -69.32
CA GLU A 186 6.32 70.24 -69.17
C GLU A 186 7.30 70.39 -70.35
N GLU A 187 7.41 69.36 -71.20
CA GLU A 187 7.97 69.44 -72.57
C GLU A 187 6.89 69.79 -73.59
#